data_AF-A0A5J4T7N9-F1
#
_entry.id   AF-A0A5J4T7N9-F1
#
_cell.length_a   1.000
_cell.length_b   1.000
_cell.length_c   1.000
_cell.angle_alpha   90.00
_cell.angle_beta   90.00
_cell.angle_gamma   90.00
#
_symmetry.space_group_name_H-M   'P 1'
#
loop_
_entity.id
_entity.type
_entity.pdbx_description
1 polymer ?
#
loop_
_entity_poly.entity_id
_entity_poly.type
_entity_poly.pdbx_seq_one_letter_code
_entity_poly.pdbx_strand_id
1 'polypeptide(L)'
;METQFIAIKPRLEVSQKDIIVIIQELTVQQKEVEGKEEVVCGEEAIVTQQANEIETLAEDAQNNLNKAIPKYNVAIKAVQSYDKIDISEDKSYSRSSELVIQKINERRILGKLYDYDKDILDEKMKVKLRATYINSHKFQHEVVENVSKAAKTLYLYSHVDKEVECYWGQKQSVLVQQQ
;
A
#
# COMPACT_ATOMS: atom_id res chain seq x y z
N MET A 1 55.09 -47.99 48.13
CA MET A 1 54.96 -47.18 46.90
C MET A 1 54.27 -47.96 45.78
N GLU A 2 54.60 -49.24 45.55
CA GLU A 2 53.96 -50.06 44.51
C GLU A 2 52.43 -50.23 44.66
N THR A 3 51.93 -50.31 45.90
CA THR A 3 50.50 -50.39 46.19
C THR A 3 49.68 -49.20 45.69
N GLN A 4 50.27 -47.99 45.66
CA GLN A 4 49.61 -46.80 45.14
C GLN A 4 49.54 -46.81 43.60
N PHE A 5 50.58 -47.31 42.93
CA PHE A 5 50.58 -47.47 41.47
C PHE A 5 49.53 -48.50 41.00
N ILE A 6 49.36 -49.59 41.75
CA ILE A 6 48.35 -50.62 41.46
C ILE A 6 46.93 -50.05 41.64
N ALA A 7 46.71 -49.21 42.66
CA ALA A 7 45.42 -48.57 42.91
C ALA A 7 45.08 -47.47 41.88
N ILE A 8 46.07 -46.78 41.32
CA ILE A 8 45.85 -45.66 40.37
C ILE A 8 45.59 -46.15 38.94
N LYS A 9 46.19 -47.28 38.52
CA LYS A 9 45.98 -47.87 37.18
C LYS A 9 44.51 -48.00 36.75
N PRO A 10 43.61 -48.64 37.52
CA PRO A 10 42.22 -48.80 37.10
C PRO A 10 41.48 -47.46 36.99
N ARG A 11 41.83 -46.49 37.85
CA ARG A 11 41.25 -45.15 37.80
C ARG A 11 41.68 -44.37 36.55
N LEU A 12 42.93 -44.56 36.11
CA LEU A 12 43.43 -43.99 34.86
C LEU A 12 42.74 -44.59 33.65
N GLU A 13 42.53 -45.92 33.62
CA GLU A 13 41.82 -46.60 32.54
C GLU A 13 40.35 -46.17 32.44
N VAL A 14 39.67 -45.96 33.57
CA VAL A 14 38.32 -45.39 33.60
C VAL A 14 38.32 -43.97 33.05
N SER A 15 39.22 -43.10 33.52
CA SER A 15 39.31 -41.73 33.03
C SER A 15 39.65 -41.65 31.53
N GLN A 16 40.48 -42.56 31.01
CA GLN A 16 40.77 -42.64 29.57
C GLN A 16 39.52 -43.03 28.77
N LYS A 17 38.71 -43.96 29.27
CA LYS A 17 37.44 -44.34 28.64
C LYS A 17 36.44 -43.18 28.67
N ASP A 18 36.32 -42.49 29.80
CA ASP A 18 35.42 -41.33 29.93
C ASP A 18 35.82 -40.20 28.98
N ILE A 19 37.12 -39.93 28.83
CA ILE A 19 37.63 -38.95 27.85
C ILE A 19 37.24 -39.36 26.43
N ILE A 20 37.38 -40.64 26.07
CA ILE A 20 36.99 -41.13 24.74
C ILE A 20 35.49 -40.95 24.51
N VAL A 21 34.66 -41.26 25.50
CA VAL A 21 33.19 -41.08 25.42
C VAL A 21 32.85 -39.60 25.23
N ILE A 22 33.46 -38.70 26.01
CA ILE A 22 33.24 -37.26 25.87
C ILE A 22 33.67 -36.76 24.49
N ILE A 23 34.80 -37.22 23.95
CA ILE A 23 35.24 -36.86 22.59
C ILE A 23 34.22 -37.33 21.54
N GLN A 24 33.65 -38.53 21.71
CA GLN A 24 32.61 -39.03 20.81
C GLN A 24 31.36 -38.17 20.86
N GLU A 25 30.87 -37.83 22.06
CA GLU A 25 29.71 -36.96 22.24
C GLU A 25 29.94 -35.56 21.66
N LEU A 26 31.12 -34.96 21.89
CA LEU A 26 31.48 -33.66 21.33
C LEU A 26 31.51 -33.69 19.80
N THR A 27 31.96 -34.78 19.20
CA THR A 27 31.98 -34.93 17.73
C THR A 27 30.57 -34.99 17.14
N VAL A 28 29.62 -35.62 17.85
CA VAL A 28 28.20 -35.65 17.46
C VAL A 28 27.59 -34.26 17.58
N GLN A 29 27.78 -33.59 18.71
CA GLN A 29 27.26 -32.24 18.95
C GLN A 29 27.81 -31.22 17.95
N GLN A 30 29.10 -31.33 17.59
CA GLN A 30 29.71 -30.45 16.58
C GLN A 30 28.99 -30.57 15.22
N LYS A 31 28.66 -31.79 14.78
CA LYS A 31 27.90 -32.01 13.53
C LYS A 31 26.49 -31.47 13.60
N GLU A 32 25.82 -31.59 14.75
CA GLU A 32 24.48 -31.03 14.93
C GLU A 32 24.50 -29.50 14.92
N VAL A 33 25.54 -28.88 15.49
CA VAL A 33 25.72 -27.42 15.46
C VAL A 33 25.98 -26.95 14.03
N GLU A 34 26.91 -27.59 13.31
CA GLU A 34 27.19 -27.28 11.90
C GLU A 34 25.93 -27.38 11.02
N GLY A 35 25.13 -28.43 11.21
CA GLY A 35 23.86 -28.58 10.48
C GLY A 35 22.83 -27.50 10.82
N LYS A 36 22.78 -27.03 12.07
CA LYS A 36 21.90 -25.93 12.48
C LYS A 36 22.38 -24.58 11.96
N GLU A 37 23.69 -24.35 11.94
CA GLU A 37 24.28 -23.12 11.39
C GLU A 37 23.97 -22.97 9.89
N GLU A 38 24.01 -24.06 9.11
CA GLU A 38 23.63 -24.04 7.70
C GLU A 38 22.16 -23.65 7.50
N VAL A 39 21.25 -24.24 8.29
CA VAL A 39 19.82 -23.93 8.23
C VAL A 39 19.56 -22.48 8.60
N VAL A 40 20.15 -22.00 9.70
CA VAL A 40 19.98 -20.61 10.16
C VAL A 40 20.53 -19.63 9.13
N CYS A 41 21.68 -19.91 8.52
CA CYS A 41 22.25 -19.06 7.48
C CYS A 41 21.31 -18.94 6.26
N GLY A 42 20.68 -20.06 5.84
CA GLY A 42 19.69 -20.05 4.77
C GLY A 42 18.42 -19.27 5.13
N GLU A 43 17.89 -19.46 6.33
CA GLU A 43 16.70 -18.75 6.80
C GLU A 43 16.95 -17.24 6.97
N GLU A 44 18.10 -16.85 7.54
CA GLU A 44 18.50 -15.45 7.68
C GLU A 44 18.61 -14.73 6.32
N ALA A 45 19.12 -15.41 5.30
CA ALA A 45 19.21 -14.85 3.95
C ALA A 45 17.83 -14.57 3.35
N ILE A 46 16.88 -15.51 3.52
CA ILE A 46 15.50 -15.36 3.05
C ILE A 46 14.81 -14.22 3.81
N VAL A 47 14.92 -14.21 5.13
CA VAL A 47 14.31 -13.17 5.98
C VAL A 47 14.87 -11.79 5.62
N THR A 48 16.18 -11.69 5.39
CA THR A 48 16.82 -10.43 4.99
C THR A 48 16.32 -9.95 3.63
N GLN A 49 16.19 -10.86 2.65
CA GLN A 49 15.64 -10.51 1.35
C GLN A 49 14.19 -10.00 1.47
N GLN A 50 13.34 -10.73 2.21
CA GLN A 50 11.95 -10.35 2.43
C GLN A 50 11.83 -9.01 3.17
N ALA A 51 12.70 -8.75 4.15
CA ALA A 51 12.75 -7.48 4.87
C ALA A 51 13.04 -6.31 3.91
N ASN A 52 14.02 -6.46 3.01
CA ASN A 52 14.35 -5.44 2.01
C ASN A 52 13.18 -5.18 1.04
N GLU A 53 12.52 -6.25 0.59
CA GLU A 53 11.35 -6.13 -0.30
C GLU A 53 10.19 -5.39 0.39
N ILE A 54 9.91 -5.71 1.66
CA ILE A 54 8.88 -5.02 2.44
C ILE A 54 9.25 -3.55 2.70
N GLU A 55 10.52 -3.27 2.98
CA GLU A 55 11.01 -1.90 3.20
C GLU A 55 10.81 -1.04 1.96
N THR A 56 11.24 -1.51 0.79
CA THR A 56 11.04 -0.79 -0.49
C THR A 56 9.55 -0.58 -0.79
N LEU A 57 8.70 -1.55 -0.48
CA LEU A 57 7.25 -1.45 -0.65
C LEU A 57 6.61 -0.42 0.28
N ALA A 58 7.10 -0.35 1.52
CA ALA A 58 6.66 0.61 2.53
C ALA A 58 7.08 2.04 2.14
N GLU A 59 8.32 2.21 1.68
CA GLU A 59 8.81 3.50 1.18
C GLU A 59 8.00 3.99 -0.02
N ASP A 60 7.71 3.13 -1.00
CA ASP A 60 6.90 3.51 -2.16
C ASP A 60 5.47 3.89 -1.74
N ALA A 61 4.86 3.12 -0.83
CA ALA A 61 3.54 3.46 -0.28
C ALA A 61 3.54 4.82 0.42
N GLN A 62 4.55 5.10 1.24
CA GLN A 62 4.68 6.37 1.95
C GLN A 62 4.91 7.54 0.98
N ASN A 63 5.73 7.35 -0.05
CA ASN A 63 5.96 8.33 -1.09
C ASN A 63 4.68 8.65 -1.86
N ASN A 64 3.88 7.63 -2.20
CA ASN A 64 2.62 7.82 -2.90
C ASN A 64 1.59 8.54 -2.02
N LEU A 65 1.51 8.20 -0.73
CA LEU A 65 0.70 8.91 0.23
C LEU A 65 1.12 10.39 0.36
N ASN A 66 2.42 10.66 0.45
CA ASN A 66 2.99 12.01 0.51
C ASN A 66 2.68 12.84 -0.74
N LYS A 67 2.51 12.21 -1.91
CA LYS A 67 2.07 12.89 -3.15
C LYS A 67 0.55 13.13 -3.18
N ALA A 68 -0.24 12.22 -2.63
CA ALA A 68 -1.70 12.30 -2.64
C ALA A 68 -2.26 13.31 -1.63
N ILE A 69 -1.73 13.31 -0.40
CA ILE A 69 -2.16 14.22 0.70
C ILE A 69 -2.22 15.70 0.28
N PRO A 70 -1.18 16.30 -0.34
CA PRO A 70 -1.22 17.72 -0.70
C PRO A 70 -2.30 18.00 -1.76
N LYS A 71 -2.49 17.10 -2.73
CA LYS A 71 -3.55 17.24 -3.75
C LYS A 71 -4.94 17.20 -3.11
N TYR A 72 -5.15 16.28 -2.17
CA TYR A 72 -6.40 16.15 -1.43
C TYR A 72 -6.68 17.38 -0.56
N ASN A 73 -5.65 17.90 0.13
CA ASN A 73 -5.77 19.11 0.94
C ASN A 73 -6.09 20.36 0.11
N VAL A 74 -5.52 20.47 -1.09
CA VAL A 74 -5.88 21.55 -2.05
C VAL A 74 -7.35 21.42 -2.45
N ALA A 75 -7.82 20.21 -2.76
CA ALA A 75 -9.22 19.98 -3.09
C ALA A 75 -10.15 20.30 -1.90
N ILE A 76 -9.84 19.85 -0.68
CA ILE A 76 -10.65 20.17 0.52
C ILE A 76 -10.71 21.68 0.75
N LYS A 77 -9.57 22.37 0.72
CA LYS A 77 -9.53 23.83 0.92
C LYS A 77 -10.37 24.54 -0.13
N ALA A 78 -10.29 24.11 -1.39
CA ALA A 78 -11.15 24.62 -2.44
C ALA A 78 -12.64 24.38 -2.13
N VAL A 79 -13.02 23.19 -1.67
CA VAL A 79 -14.40 22.85 -1.24
C VAL A 79 -14.86 23.66 -0.02
N GLN A 80 -13.97 23.98 0.92
CA GLN A 80 -14.29 24.76 2.11
C GLN A 80 -14.41 26.26 1.84
N SER A 81 -13.70 26.77 0.83
CA SER A 81 -13.86 28.16 0.37
C SER A 81 -15.11 28.40 -0.47
N TYR A 82 -15.99 27.39 -0.66
CA TYR A 82 -17.28 27.59 -1.30
C TYR A 82 -18.23 28.33 -0.37
N ASP A 83 -18.54 29.57 -0.73
CA ASP A 83 -19.64 30.30 -0.11
C ASP A 83 -20.93 30.14 -0.92
N LYS A 84 -22.09 30.31 -0.27
CA LYS A 84 -23.43 30.23 -0.91
C LYS A 84 -23.59 31.15 -2.13
N ILE A 85 -22.71 32.14 -2.27
CA ILE A 85 -22.66 33.11 -3.36
C ILE A 85 -22.15 32.47 -4.66
N ASP A 86 -21.13 31.61 -4.60
CA ASP A 86 -20.62 30.90 -5.79
C ASP A 86 -21.66 29.91 -6.36
N ILE A 87 -22.49 29.33 -5.50
CA ILE A 87 -23.65 28.50 -5.90
C ILE A 87 -24.73 29.36 -6.59
N SER A 88 -24.78 30.67 -6.32
CA SER A 88 -25.76 31.58 -6.91
C SER A 88 -25.31 32.23 -8.22
N GLU A 89 -24.01 32.35 -8.49
CA GLU A 89 -23.51 32.78 -9.81
C GLU A 89 -23.78 31.72 -10.90
N ASP A 90 -23.70 30.43 -10.55
CA ASP A 90 -24.03 29.30 -11.44
C ASP A 90 -25.54 29.22 -11.78
N LYS A 91 -26.41 29.89 -10.99
CA LYS A 91 -27.85 30.01 -11.30
C LYS A 91 -28.14 30.95 -12.47
N SER A 92 -27.21 31.82 -12.84
CA SER A 92 -27.43 32.82 -13.90
C SER A 92 -27.14 32.28 -15.31
N TYR A 93 -26.51 31.10 -15.43
CA TYR A 93 -26.25 30.41 -16.69
C TYR A 93 -27.48 29.63 -17.18
N SER A 94 -28.47 30.41 -17.64
CA SER A 94 -29.53 30.09 -18.61
C SER A 94 -29.87 28.61 -18.91
N ARG A 95 -31.00 28.18 -18.32
CA ARG A 95 -32.11 27.36 -18.86
C ARG A 95 -31.87 25.95 -19.44
N SER A 96 -30.64 25.53 -19.74
CA SER A 96 -30.34 24.11 -20.04
C SER A 96 -29.86 23.33 -18.82
N SER A 97 -29.36 24.01 -17.78
CA SER A 97 -28.80 23.42 -16.56
C SER A 97 -29.82 23.29 -15.42
N GLU A 98 -31.03 23.84 -15.56
CA GLU A 98 -32.06 23.89 -14.49
C GLU A 98 -32.34 22.50 -13.89
N LEU A 99 -32.47 21.45 -14.71
CA LEU A 99 -32.75 20.10 -14.22
C LEU A 99 -31.56 19.45 -13.51
N VAL A 100 -30.33 19.74 -13.95
CA VAL A 100 -29.11 19.19 -13.36
C VAL A 100 -28.82 19.90 -12.04
N ILE A 101 -28.94 21.22 -12.01
CA ILE A 101 -28.76 22.06 -10.82
C ILE A 101 -29.88 21.80 -9.81
N GLN A 102 -31.14 21.67 -10.22
CA GLN A 102 -32.26 21.33 -9.33
C GLN A 102 -32.02 19.99 -8.64
N LYS A 103 -31.51 18.98 -9.37
CA LYS A 103 -31.13 17.70 -8.77
C LYS A 103 -29.98 17.87 -7.78
N ILE A 104 -28.89 18.53 -8.17
CA ILE A 104 -27.71 18.74 -7.31
C ILE A 104 -28.08 19.49 -6.01
N ASN A 105 -29.01 20.44 -6.08
CA ASN A 105 -29.43 21.26 -4.95
C ASN A 105 -30.42 20.54 -4.00
N GLU A 106 -30.89 19.34 -4.34
CA GLU A 106 -31.57 18.48 -3.38
C GLU A 106 -30.55 18.08 -2.31
N ARG A 107 -30.77 18.51 -1.05
CA ARG A 107 -29.91 18.21 0.12
C ARG A 107 -29.57 16.72 0.31
N ARG A 108 -30.27 15.83 -0.41
CA ARG A 108 -30.05 14.38 -0.44
C ARG A 108 -28.92 13.94 -1.37
N ILE A 109 -28.56 14.70 -2.41
CA ILE A 109 -27.48 14.31 -3.34
C ILE A 109 -26.12 14.47 -2.67
N LEU A 110 -25.88 15.58 -1.96
CA LEU A 110 -24.60 15.81 -1.27
C LEU A 110 -24.29 14.74 -0.21
N GLY A 111 -25.29 14.31 0.56
CA GLY A 111 -25.13 13.19 1.50
C GLY A 111 -24.86 11.86 0.79
N LYS A 112 -25.62 11.56 -0.28
CA LYS A 112 -25.39 10.36 -1.09
C LYS A 112 -24.07 10.36 -1.85
N LEU A 113 -23.50 11.53 -2.13
CA LEU A 113 -22.19 11.66 -2.78
C LEU A 113 -21.05 11.27 -1.83
N TYR A 114 -21.22 11.57 -0.54
CA TYR A 114 -20.27 11.15 0.50
C TYR A 114 -20.31 9.63 0.71
N ASP A 115 -21.51 9.06 0.71
CA ASP A 115 -21.72 7.61 0.87
C ASP A 115 -21.64 6.83 -0.47
N TYR A 116 -21.24 7.48 -1.56
CA TYR A 116 -21.24 6.86 -2.89
C TYR A 116 -20.07 5.90 -3.06
N ASP A 117 -20.39 4.62 -3.17
CA ASP A 117 -19.43 3.58 -3.54
C ASP A 117 -19.15 3.64 -5.07
N LYS A 118 -17.92 4.03 -5.42
CA LYS A 118 -17.46 4.22 -6.80
C LYS A 118 -17.31 2.89 -7.55
N ASP A 119 -17.17 1.78 -6.83
CA ASP A 119 -16.92 0.45 -7.40
C ASP A 119 -18.21 -0.27 -7.84
N ILE A 120 -19.37 0.24 -7.43
CA ILE A 120 -20.70 -0.28 -7.84
C ILE A 120 -21.00 0.05 -9.33
N LEU A 121 -20.22 0.94 -9.96
CA LEU A 121 -20.48 1.33 -11.34
C LEU A 121 -20.10 0.20 -12.32
N ASP A 122 -21.06 -0.27 -13.12
CA ASP A 122 -20.82 -1.28 -14.15
C ASP A 122 -19.76 -0.82 -15.18
N GLU A 123 -18.88 -1.72 -15.61
CA GLU A 123 -17.77 -1.39 -16.53
C GLU A 123 -18.27 -0.81 -17.85
N LYS A 124 -19.43 -1.26 -18.35
CA LYS A 124 -20.04 -0.71 -19.57
C LYS A 124 -20.42 0.76 -19.38
N MET A 125 -20.89 1.11 -18.18
CA MET A 125 -21.24 2.49 -17.82
C MET A 125 -19.97 3.35 -17.71
N LYS A 126 -18.90 2.83 -17.10
CA LYS A 126 -17.59 3.51 -17.03
C LYS A 126 -17.02 3.79 -18.42
N VAL A 127 -17.07 2.82 -19.33
CA VAL A 127 -16.62 3.00 -20.73
C VAL A 127 -17.41 4.10 -21.43
N LYS A 128 -18.74 4.12 -21.29
CA LYS A 128 -19.60 5.15 -21.89
C LYS A 128 -19.31 6.54 -21.32
N LEU A 129 -19.13 6.65 -20.00
CA LEU A 129 -18.75 7.91 -19.36
C LEU A 129 -17.38 8.40 -19.82
N ARG A 130 -16.40 7.49 -19.96
CA ARG A 130 -15.08 7.81 -20.51
C ARG A 130 -15.16 8.35 -21.93
N ALA A 131 -15.86 7.64 -22.80
CA ALA A 131 -15.97 8.00 -24.22
C ALA A 131 -16.78 9.27 -24.46
N THR A 132 -17.89 9.46 -23.74
CA THR A 132 -18.83 10.57 -24.00
C THR A 132 -18.46 11.87 -23.28
N TYR A 133 -17.96 11.79 -22.05
CA TYR A 133 -17.78 12.98 -21.20
C TYR A 133 -16.32 13.24 -20.86
N ILE A 134 -15.58 12.25 -20.36
CA ILE A 134 -14.21 12.43 -19.86
C ILE A 134 -13.21 12.73 -20.98
N ASN A 135 -13.30 12.00 -22.11
CA ASN A 135 -12.40 12.21 -23.26
C ASN A 135 -12.87 13.34 -24.19
N SER A 136 -13.95 14.05 -23.82
CA SER A 136 -14.44 15.16 -24.64
C SER A 136 -13.54 16.38 -24.46
N HIS A 137 -13.37 17.16 -25.55
CA HIS A 137 -12.67 18.45 -25.51
C HIS A 137 -13.34 19.48 -24.60
N LYS A 138 -14.59 19.24 -24.20
CA LYS A 138 -15.36 20.08 -23.27
C LYS A 138 -15.02 19.81 -21.80
N PHE A 139 -14.36 18.69 -21.52
CA PHE A 139 -13.95 18.28 -20.17
C PHE A 139 -12.43 18.46 -20.01
N GLN A 140 -11.95 19.67 -20.28
CA GLN A 140 -10.56 20.07 -20.11
C GLN A 140 -10.47 21.08 -18.96
N HIS A 141 -9.37 21.05 -18.21
CA HIS A 141 -9.18 21.89 -17.02
C HIS A 141 -9.51 23.38 -17.27
N GLU A 142 -9.02 23.95 -18.39
CA GLU A 142 -9.24 25.35 -18.77
C GLU A 142 -10.70 25.66 -19.09
N VAL A 143 -11.39 24.74 -19.77
CA VAL A 143 -12.81 24.91 -20.13
C VAL A 143 -13.69 24.82 -18.88
N VAL A 144 -13.39 23.89 -17.99
CA VAL A 144 -14.14 23.68 -16.74
C VAL A 144 -13.92 24.84 -15.76
N GLU A 145 -12.71 25.39 -15.71
CA GLU A 145 -12.38 26.58 -14.92
C GLU A 145 -13.15 27.82 -15.37
N ASN A 146 -13.31 28.00 -16.69
CA ASN A 146 -14.06 29.12 -17.25
C ASN A 146 -15.58 29.00 -17.03
N VAL A 147 -16.11 27.79 -16.84
CA VAL A 147 -17.54 27.55 -16.59
C VAL A 147 -17.90 27.84 -15.15
N SER A 148 -17.16 27.29 -14.19
CA SER A 148 -17.40 27.57 -12.78
C SER A 148 -16.22 27.12 -11.93
N LYS A 149 -15.92 27.89 -10.88
CA LYS A 149 -15.01 27.46 -9.81
C LYS A 149 -15.49 26.14 -9.20
N ALA A 150 -16.83 25.97 -9.05
CA ALA A 150 -17.54 24.73 -8.68
C ALA A 150 -17.11 23.51 -9.49
N ALA A 151 -17.16 23.67 -10.81
CA ALA A 151 -16.85 22.60 -11.72
C ALA A 151 -15.36 22.25 -11.68
N LYS A 152 -14.47 23.24 -11.48
CA LYS A 152 -13.02 23.05 -11.37
C LYS A 152 -12.63 22.17 -10.18
N THR A 153 -13.23 22.39 -9.02
CA THR A 153 -12.91 21.59 -7.82
C THR A 153 -13.37 20.14 -7.98
N LEU A 154 -14.56 19.91 -8.54
CA LEU A 154 -15.05 18.55 -8.82
C LEU A 154 -14.18 17.83 -9.88
N TYR A 155 -13.73 18.57 -10.89
CA TYR A 155 -12.78 18.06 -11.89
C TYR A 155 -11.46 17.63 -11.25
N LEU A 156 -10.91 18.47 -10.36
CA LEU A 156 -9.65 18.18 -9.66
C LEU A 156 -9.79 16.94 -8.78
N TYR A 157 -10.89 16.81 -8.03
CA TYR A 157 -11.19 15.65 -7.19
C TYR A 157 -11.25 14.35 -8.02
N SER A 158 -11.95 14.37 -9.16
CA SER A 158 -12.07 13.21 -10.07
C SER A 158 -10.74 12.78 -10.71
N HIS A 159 -9.76 13.68 -10.83
CA HIS A 159 -8.43 13.37 -11.36
C HIS A 159 -7.52 12.78 -10.29
N VAL A 160 -7.58 13.31 -9.06
CA VAL A 160 -6.82 12.76 -7.92
C VAL A 160 -7.23 11.32 -7.65
N ASP A 161 -8.53 11.02 -7.70
CA ASP A 161 -9.03 9.65 -7.53
C ASP A 161 -8.47 8.67 -8.58
N LYS A 162 -8.46 9.06 -9.87
CA LYS A 162 -7.93 8.23 -10.95
C LYS A 162 -6.44 7.97 -10.82
N GLU A 163 -5.67 8.99 -10.44
CA GLU A 163 -4.24 8.81 -10.21
C GLU A 163 -4.02 7.77 -9.11
N VAL A 164 -4.75 7.89 -7.99
CA VAL A 164 -4.67 6.95 -6.86
C VAL A 164 -5.06 5.53 -7.31
N GLU A 165 -6.15 5.34 -8.06
CA GLU A 165 -6.55 4.03 -8.62
C GLU A 165 -5.49 3.40 -9.53
N CYS A 166 -4.87 4.18 -10.42
CA CYS A 166 -3.79 3.70 -11.29
C CYS A 166 -2.58 3.19 -10.49
N TYR A 167 -2.24 3.83 -9.36
CA TYR A 167 -1.15 3.41 -8.49
C TYR A 167 -1.46 2.07 -7.79
N TRP A 168 -2.68 1.88 -7.30
CA TRP A 168 -3.10 0.60 -6.69
C TRP A 168 -3.12 -0.54 -7.71
N GLY A 169 -3.56 -0.27 -8.94
CA GLY A 169 -3.58 -1.27 -10.02
C GLY A 169 -2.18 -1.72 -10.47
N GLN A 170 -1.21 -0.81 -10.55
CA GLN A 170 0.18 -1.15 -10.85
C GLN A 170 0.79 -2.02 -9.75
N LYS A 171 0.49 -1.73 -8.49
CA LYS A 171 0.99 -2.48 -7.32
C LYS A 171 0.45 -3.91 -7.27
N GLN A 172 -0.83 -4.12 -7.57
CA GLN A 172 -1.41 -5.47 -7.71
C GLN A 172 -0.73 -6.27 -8.83
N SER A 173 -0.39 -5.63 -9.96
CA SER A 173 0.30 -6.31 -11.05
C SER A 173 1.73 -6.74 -10.69
N VAL A 174 2.45 -5.96 -9.86
CA VAL A 174 3.80 -6.31 -9.39
C VAL A 174 3.75 -7.46 -8.38
N LEU A 175 2.79 -7.43 -7.45
CA LEU A 175 2.59 -8.50 -6.47
C LEU A 175 2.24 -9.86 -7.12
N VAL A 176 1.50 -9.84 -8.23
CA VAL A 176 1.16 -11.06 -9.00
C VAL A 176 2.37 -11.61 -9.77
N GLN A 177 3.39 -10.80 -10.07
CA GLN A 177 4.61 -11.27 -10.75
C GLN A 177 5.69 -11.78 -9.79
N GLN A 178 5.52 -11.62 -8.48
CA GLN A 178 6.44 -12.11 -7.44
C GLN A 178 5.94 -13.40 -6.76
N GLN A 179 4.79 -13.95 -7.17
CA GLN A 179 4.27 -15.26 -6.78
C GLN A 179 4.43 -16.28 -7.92
#